data_AF-A0A1S2P9U7-F1
#
_entry.id   AF-A0A1S2P9U7-F1
#
_cell.length_a   1.000
_cell.length_b   1.000
_cell.length_c   1.000
_cell.angle_alpha   90.00
_cell.angle_beta   90.00
_cell.angle_gamma   90.00
#
_symmetry.space_group_name_H-M   'P 1'
#
loop_
_entity.id
_entity.type
_entity.pdbx_description
1 polymer ?
#
loop_
_entity_poly.entity_id
_entity_poly.type
_entity_poly.pdbx_seq_one_letter_code
_entity_poly.pdbx_strand_id
1 'polypeptide(L)' 'MARALATALREIRERPLPPRRLRSSPRVIKRKMPNWKLKRTEHRNPPRPGIPHVTLVGPTKTKPAHRKTT' A
#
# COMPACT_ATOMS: atom_id res chain seq x y z
N MET A 1 -18.19 -42.62 -15.43
CA MET A 1 -17.19 -41.53 -15.42
C MET A 1 -17.80 -40.13 -15.59
N ALA A 2 -18.62 -39.88 -16.62
CA ALA A 2 -19.17 -38.54 -16.90
C ALA A 2 -19.95 -37.88 -15.74
N ARG A 3 -20.76 -38.67 -15.01
CA ARG A 3 -21.58 -38.18 -13.88
C ARG A 3 -20.74 -37.71 -12.69
N ALA A 4 -19.64 -38.39 -12.40
CA ALA A 4 -18.71 -38.01 -11.33
C ALA A 4 -18.01 -36.69 -11.66
N LEU A 5 -17.56 -36.52 -12.92
CA LEU A 5 -16.95 -35.27 -13.39
C LEU A 5 -17.91 -34.08 -13.29
N ALA A 6 -19.17 -34.27 -13.72
CA ALA A 6 -20.19 -33.22 -13.65
C ALA A 6 -20.49 -32.80 -12.20
N THR A 7 -20.51 -33.76 -11.27
CA THR A 7 -20.72 -33.51 -9.84
C THR A 7 -19.56 -32.72 -9.25
N ALA A 8 -18.32 -33.13 -9.52
CA ALA A 8 -17.13 -32.43 -9.05
C ALA A 8 -17.03 -30.99 -9.60
N LEU A 9 -17.36 -30.78 -10.88
CA LEU A 9 -17.38 -29.44 -11.47
C LEU A 9 -18.46 -28.53 -10.85
N ARG A 10 -19.61 -29.11 -10.45
CA ARG A 10 -20.66 -28.37 -9.76
C ARG A 10 -20.18 -27.93 -8.37
N GLU A 11 -19.60 -28.85 -7.60
CA GLU A 11 -19.05 -28.57 -6.26
C GLU A 11 -17.97 -27.48 -6.28
N ILE A 12 -17.04 -27.53 -7.25
CA ILE A 12 -15.99 -26.51 -7.41
C ILE A 12 -16.58 -25.13 -7.73
N ARG A 13 -17.68 -25.08 -8.50
CA ARG A 13 -18.36 -23.83 -8.89
C ARG A 13 -19.24 -23.25 -7.77
N GLU A 14 -19.82 -24.10 -6.91
CA GLU A 14 -20.67 -23.66 -5.81
C GLU A 14 -19.91 -22.83 -4.76
N ARG A 15 -18.63 -23.14 -4.53
CA ARG A 15 -17.80 -22.43 -3.55
C ARG A 15 -16.52 -21.88 -4.19
N PRO A 16 -16.59 -20.72 -4.87
CA PRO A 16 -15.39 -20.09 -5.42
C PRO A 16 -14.39 -19.81 -4.30
N LEU A 17 -13.11 -20.09 -4.58
CA LEU A 17 -12.04 -19.73 -3.67
C LEU A 17 -12.09 -18.21 -3.41
N PRO A 18 -11.92 -17.77 -2.16
CA PRO A 18 -11.94 -16.36 -1.86
C PRO A 18 -10.88 -15.63 -2.71
N PRO A 19 -11.15 -14.39 -3.13
CA PRO A 19 -10.20 -13.60 -3.90
C PRO A 19 -8.83 -13.61 -3.22
N ARG A 20 -7.81 -13.87 -4.02
CA ARG A 20 -6.46 -14.00 -3.51
C ARG A 20 -6.04 -12.67 -2.89
N ARG A 21 -5.85 -12.64 -1.56
CA ARG A 21 -5.43 -11.43 -0.85
C ARG A 21 -4.18 -10.84 -1.50
N LEU A 22 -4.23 -9.57 -1.84
CA LEU A 22 -3.04 -8.80 -2.19
C LEU A 22 -2.10 -8.83 -0.98
N ARG A 23 -0.85 -9.23 -1.22
CA ARG A 23 0.21 -9.20 -0.21
C ARG A 23 1.25 -8.23 -0.70
N SER A 24 1.81 -7.44 0.21
CA SER A 24 2.97 -6.56 -0.06
C SER A 24 4.18 -7.33 -0.62
N SER A 25 4.20 -8.66 -0.44
CA SER A 25 5.12 -9.55 -1.13
C SER A 25 4.36 -10.80 -1.65
N PRO A 26 4.35 -11.06 -2.96
CA PRO A 26 3.81 -12.28 -3.53
C PRO A 26 4.42 -13.53 -2.88
N ARG A 27 3.61 -14.57 -2.60
CA ARG A 27 4.12 -15.85 -2.10
C ARG A 27 5.13 -16.51 -3.06
N VAL A 28 5.02 -16.26 -4.36
CA VAL A 28 6.00 -16.73 -5.38
C VAL A 28 7.39 -16.18 -5.10
N ILE A 29 7.51 -14.90 -4.77
CA ILE A 29 8.81 -14.29 -4.45
C ILE A 29 9.41 -14.95 -3.21
N LYS A 30 8.63 -15.09 -2.12
CA LYS A 30 9.12 -15.78 -0.91
C LYS A 30 9.49 -17.26 -1.12
N ARG A 31 8.78 -17.96 -2.00
CA ARG A 31 8.98 -19.41 -2.26
C ARG A 31 10.11 -19.70 -3.24
N LYS A 32 10.21 -18.92 -4.34
CA LYS A 32 11.23 -19.14 -5.40
C LYS A 32 12.49 -18.32 -5.18
N MET A 33 12.39 -17.20 -4.48
CA MET A 33 13.51 -16.30 -4.23
C MET A 33 13.61 -16.05 -2.72
N PRO A 34 13.92 -17.08 -1.89
CA PRO A 34 14.03 -16.93 -0.45
C PRO A 34 15.11 -15.90 -0.05
N ASN A 35 16.10 -15.68 -0.92
CA ASN A 35 17.16 -14.67 -0.76
C ASN A 35 16.82 -13.30 -1.37
N TRP A 36 15.56 -13.07 -1.76
CA TRP A 36 15.12 -11.77 -2.26
C TRP A 36 15.21 -10.72 -1.14
N LYS A 37 16.26 -9.90 -1.20
CA LYS A 37 16.48 -8.85 -0.20
C LYS A 37 15.53 -7.68 -0.45
N LEU A 38 14.61 -7.44 0.49
CA LEU A 38 13.73 -6.27 0.48
C LEU A 38 14.53 -4.95 0.60
N LYS A 39 15.67 -4.99 1.31
CA LYS A 39 16.61 -3.88 1.46
C LYS A 39 17.92 -4.23 0.77
N ARG A 40 18.35 -3.38 -0.15
CA ARG A 40 19.65 -3.50 -0.83
C ARG A 40 20.68 -2.60 -0.18
N THR A 41 21.96 -2.78 -0.52
CA THR A 41 23.07 -1.98 0.02
C THR A 41 22.87 -0.51 -0.31
N GLU A 42 22.36 -0.21 -1.50
CA GLU A 42 21.98 1.13 -1.95
C GLU A 42 20.96 1.81 -1.02
N HIS A 43 20.11 1.04 -0.33
CA HIS A 43 19.09 1.58 0.59
C HIS A 43 19.64 1.90 1.98
N ARG A 44 20.91 1.55 2.28
CA ARG A 44 21.49 1.74 3.62
C ARG A 44 21.74 3.22 3.93
N ASN A 45 22.08 4.00 2.89
CA ASN A 45 22.38 5.43 2.98
C ASN A 45 21.56 6.18 1.92
N PRO A 46 20.24 6.32 2.09
CA PRO A 46 19.45 7.13 1.16
C PRO A 46 19.99 8.57 1.17
N PRO A 47 20.00 9.27 0.02
CA PRO A 47 20.40 10.67 -0.03
C PRO A 47 19.55 11.47 0.97
N ARG A 48 20.19 12.38 1.72
CA ARG A 48 19.44 13.28 2.59
C ARG A 48 18.49 14.09 1.72
N PRO A 49 17.21 14.21 2.10
CA PRO A 49 16.33 15.17 1.44
C PRO A 49 17.00 16.55 1.53
N GLY A 50 16.87 17.35 0.48
CA GLY A 50 17.36 18.73 0.51
C GLY A 50 16.81 19.48 1.72
N ILE A 51 17.55 20.47 2.22
CA ILE A 51 17.10 21.30 3.34
C ILE A 51 15.73 21.87 2.95
N PRO A 52 14.66 21.58 3.71
CA PRO A 52 13.36 22.14 3.39
C PRO A 52 13.45 23.66 3.51
N HIS A 53 13.23 24.36 2.40
CA HIS A 53 13.12 25.81 2.43
C HIS A 53 11.74 26.16 2.99
N VAL A 54 11.71 26.69 4.21
CA VAL A 54 10.48 27.18 4.82
C VAL A 54 10.26 28.61 4.31
N THR A 55 9.35 28.78 3.37
CA THR A 55 8.90 30.11 2.95
C THR A 55 7.93 30.66 4.00
N LEU A 56 8.37 31.63 4.79
CA LEU A 56 7.47 32.39 5.66
C LEU A 56 6.58 33.27 4.78
N VAL A 57 5.29 32.94 4.72
CA VAL A 57 4.29 33.77 4.06
C VAL A 57 3.76 34.78 5.07
N GLY A 58 3.74 36.06 4.68
CA GLY A 58 3.17 37.11 5.51
C GLY A 58 1.70 36.86 5.84
N PRO A 59 1.20 37.37 6.98
CA PRO A 59 -0.20 37.22 7.34
C PRO A 59 -1.09 37.84 6.28
N THR A 60 -2.06 37.07 5.76
CA THR A 60 -3.04 37.54 4.76
C THR A 60 -3.93 38.67 5.29
N LYS A 61 -4.03 38.83 6.62
CA LYS A 61 -4.73 39.94 7.27
C LYS A 61 -3.78 40.65 8.23
N THR A 62 -3.45 41.89 7.95
CA THR A 62 -2.59 42.75 8.77
C THR A 62 -3.28 43.30 10.02
N LYS A 63 -4.61 43.23 10.10
CA LYS A 63 -5.39 43.77 11.22
C LYS A 63 -6.20 42.67 11.90
N PRO A 64 -6.15 42.56 13.24
CA PRO A 64 -7.07 41.68 13.97
C PRO A 64 -8.50 42.16 13.75
N ALA A 65 -9.42 41.23 13.47
CA ALA A 65 -10.82 41.54 13.35
C ALA A 65 -11.37 41.94 14.74
N HIS A 66 -11.93 43.14 14.84
CA HIS A 66 -12.58 43.62 16.06
C HIS A 66 -13.79 42.73 16.40
N ARG A 67 -13.68 41.92 17.46
CA ARG A 67 -14.82 41.18 18.01
C ARG A 67 -15.64 42.12 18.89
N LYS A 68 -16.92 42.30 18.56
CA LYS A 68 -17.85 43.01 19.44
C LYS A 68 -18.22 42.08 20.60
N THR A 69 -17.83 42.45 21.81
CA THR A 69 -18.33 41.82 23.04
C THR A 69 -19.75 42.33 23.29
N THR A 70 -20.69 41.41 23.49
CA THR A 70 -22.08 41.68 23.89
C THR A 70 -22.15 41.81 25.41
#